data_AF-A0A3N4I365-F1
#
_entry.id   AF-A0A3N4I365-F1
#
_cell.length_a   1.000
_cell.length_b   1.000
_cell.length_c   1.000
_cell.angle_alpha   90.00
_cell.angle_beta   90.00
_cell.angle_gamma   90.00
#
_symmetry.space_group_name_H-M   'P 1'
#
loop_
_entity.id
_entity.type
_entity.pdbx_description
1 polymer ?
#
loop_
_entity_poly.entity_id
_entity_poly.type
_entity_poly.pdbx_seq_one_letter_code
_entity_poly.pdbx_strand_id
1 'polypeptide(L)'
;MNPRKRSHPDTPMDDRYDLEPPVTPTQLGPIVVARSLPVSPYGLKKQRLKSPQDLAETDIQFGCYWETLVIGVDRVSTDGLKESQLLRNREIARSVTCFDTLSTIGGERFVRTFHPSFEDTHYVGMFIHPSGYRHWIVVDPSLAPTTAIAGLYVHLRPIVLPPYFRFWTYGDPFREFIDPRKMLADGVLSQLRELFPFAVGCTVYKGGVINIIVPKGEGQYLVEALPTWPGTLGGLEVGTEELNIHTTQGDDHIRDTSAVGQITRSYDDPSSIVPYPHGYRHDLSLVTQEGEQSRLAGIVQAPSPDGVQLCPKFAQPEAALAGSRAFTLHQGDQVKDYGSSRASARHDLSIVQKEVVVEATQYLWQNNQVRRSLLWRTNTEDKSIEEASGSVLCIESPEGNGMASSESQAVLLENFKTPFPFPWDTYMHPAEKKAKAQQTSTTSSETDRIQCCLKGGFFLPDDVKAATILGAHIYSRA
;
A
#
# COMPACT_ATOMS: atom_id res chain seq x y z
N MET A 1 27.86 -55.10 20.95
CA MET A 1 28.68 -54.52 19.87
C MET A 1 28.82 -53.02 20.15
N ASN A 2 30.01 -52.57 20.53
CA ASN A 2 30.30 -51.16 20.83
C ASN A 2 30.60 -50.36 19.55
N PRO A 3 30.13 -49.11 19.40
CA PRO A 3 30.52 -48.27 18.28
C PRO A 3 31.90 -47.65 18.53
N ARG A 4 32.79 -47.83 17.55
CA ARG A 4 34.15 -47.26 17.51
C ARG A 4 34.08 -45.75 17.29
N LYS A 5 34.69 -44.99 18.21
CA LYS A 5 35.09 -43.59 18.01
C LYS A 5 36.25 -43.54 16.99
N ARG A 6 36.10 -42.72 15.93
CA ARG A 6 37.21 -42.36 15.04
C ARG A 6 37.88 -41.09 15.58
N SER A 7 39.19 -41.17 15.78
CA SER A 7 40.08 -40.06 16.08
C SER A 7 40.47 -39.34 14.78
N HIS A 8 40.35 -38.02 14.76
CA HIS A 8 40.96 -37.15 13.75
C HIS A 8 42.41 -36.84 14.13
N PRO A 9 43.33 -36.66 13.16
CA PRO A 9 44.70 -36.28 13.43
C PRO A 9 44.87 -34.76 13.51
N ASP A 10 45.56 -34.32 14.55
CA ASP A 10 46.02 -32.95 14.76
C ASP A 10 47.03 -32.53 13.68
N THR A 11 46.80 -31.38 13.06
CA THR A 11 47.79 -30.67 12.24
C THR A 11 48.04 -29.32 12.90
N PRO A 12 49.29 -28.94 13.24
CA PRO A 12 49.57 -27.65 13.84
C PRO A 12 49.61 -26.56 12.75
N MET A 13 48.71 -25.59 12.86
CA MET A 13 48.80 -24.32 12.13
C MET A 13 49.69 -23.36 12.92
N ASP A 14 50.80 -22.98 12.31
CA ASP A 14 51.74 -21.97 12.74
C ASP A 14 51.27 -20.63 12.16
N ASP A 15 50.58 -19.81 12.96
CA ASP A 15 50.21 -18.44 12.61
C ASP A 15 50.81 -17.46 13.62
N ARG A 16 51.95 -16.89 13.22
CA ARG A 16 52.49 -15.66 13.79
C ARG A 16 51.72 -14.49 13.21
N TYR A 17 50.85 -13.88 14.02
CA TYR A 17 50.45 -12.49 13.82
C TYR A 17 50.98 -11.68 15.00
N ASP A 18 52.01 -10.87 14.71
CA ASP A 18 52.52 -9.84 15.61
C ASP A 18 51.42 -8.78 15.81
N LEU A 19 50.87 -8.73 17.02
CA LEU A 19 49.99 -7.66 17.47
C LEU A 19 50.86 -6.47 17.92
N GLU A 20 50.76 -5.35 17.21
CA GLU A 20 51.30 -4.07 17.70
C GLU A 20 50.59 -3.65 19.00
N PRO A 21 51.31 -3.06 19.98
CA PRO A 21 50.74 -2.67 21.25
C PRO A 21 49.85 -1.42 21.13
N PRO A 22 48.90 -1.23 22.07
CA PRO A 22 47.95 -0.12 22.03
C PRO A 22 48.65 1.22 22.29
N VAL A 23 48.41 2.18 21.40
CA VAL A 23 48.85 3.57 21.54
C VAL A 23 48.12 4.23 22.71
N THR A 24 48.89 4.80 23.63
CA THR A 24 48.42 5.53 24.82
C THR A 24 47.71 6.83 24.43
N PRO A 25 46.60 7.22 25.10
CA PRO A 25 45.89 8.45 24.78
C PRO A 25 46.74 9.68 25.14
N THR A 26 47.01 10.49 24.12
CA THR A 26 47.69 11.78 24.27
C THR A 26 46.76 12.80 24.91
N GLN A 27 47.30 13.55 25.86
CA GLN A 27 46.63 14.57 26.66
C GLN A 27 45.87 15.60 25.81
N LEU A 28 44.63 15.86 26.21
CA LEU A 28 43.79 16.97 25.72
C LEU A 28 44.47 18.31 26.05
N GLY A 29 44.85 19.04 25.01
CA GLY A 29 45.20 20.46 25.10
C GLY A 29 43.98 21.33 25.44
N PRO A 30 44.20 22.59 25.85
CA PRO A 30 43.16 23.46 26.38
C PRO A 30 42.10 23.81 25.33
N ILE A 31 40.85 23.85 25.82
CA ILE A 31 39.63 24.23 25.10
C ILE A 31 39.84 25.56 24.37
N VAL A 32 39.87 25.49 23.04
CA VAL A 32 39.73 26.67 22.17
C VAL A 32 38.26 27.06 22.22
N VAL A 33 37.97 28.17 22.90
CA VAL A 33 36.68 28.86 22.83
C VAL A 33 36.36 29.10 21.35
N ALA A 34 35.28 28.49 20.87
CA ALA A 34 34.81 28.64 19.50
C ALA A 34 34.62 30.13 19.19
N ARG A 35 35.48 30.66 18.30
CA ARG A 35 35.25 31.96 17.67
C ARG A 35 33.90 31.88 16.96
N SER A 36 33.01 32.80 17.32
CA SER A 36 31.79 33.05 16.57
C SER A 36 32.13 33.20 15.08
N LEU A 37 31.51 32.36 14.25
CA LEU A 37 31.63 32.48 12.81
C LEU A 37 31.13 33.87 12.39
N PRO A 38 31.82 34.58 11.49
CA PRO A 38 31.37 35.87 11.00
C PRO A 38 30.02 35.68 10.30
N VAL A 39 29.00 36.36 10.82
CA VAL A 39 27.71 36.53 10.16
C VAL A 39 28.00 37.14 8.78
N SER A 40 27.71 36.38 7.72
CA SER A 40 27.90 36.84 6.34
C SER A 40 27.11 38.14 6.12
N PRO A 41 27.76 39.25 5.70
CA PRO A 41 27.10 40.53 5.44
C PRO A 41 26.33 40.54 4.11
N TYR A 42 26.35 39.43 3.36
CA TYR A 42 25.55 39.30 2.15
C TYR A 42 24.19 38.75 2.53
N GLY A 43 23.16 39.60 2.45
CA GLY A 43 21.77 39.22 2.67
C GLY A 43 21.46 37.89 2.00
N LEU A 44 20.74 37.02 2.71
CA LEU A 44 20.25 35.73 2.24
C LEU A 44 19.63 35.92 0.85
N LYS A 45 20.43 35.73 -0.20
CA LYS A 45 19.93 35.62 -1.56
C LYS A 45 19.00 34.44 -1.49
N LYS A 46 17.70 34.69 -1.65
CA LYS A 46 16.69 33.63 -1.79
C LYS A 46 17.24 32.70 -2.85
N GLN A 47 17.76 31.55 -2.44
CA GLN A 47 18.36 30.60 -3.36
C GLN A 47 17.20 30.19 -4.27
N ARG A 48 17.29 30.56 -5.54
CA ARG A 48 16.30 30.20 -6.53
C ARG A 48 16.26 28.68 -6.55
N LEU A 49 15.06 28.12 -6.37
CA LEU A 49 14.90 26.69 -6.46
C LEU A 49 15.20 26.25 -7.89
N LYS A 50 15.81 25.08 -7.96
CA LYS A 50 15.93 24.30 -9.18
C LYS A 50 14.53 24.10 -9.76
N SER A 51 14.34 24.39 -11.04
CA SER A 51 13.12 24.05 -11.78
C SER A 51 12.89 22.53 -11.76
N PRO A 52 11.68 22.02 -12.07
CA PRO A 52 11.47 20.58 -12.23
C PRO A 52 12.47 19.93 -13.19
N GLN A 53 12.90 20.64 -14.25
CA GLN A 53 13.96 20.20 -15.16
C GLN A 53 15.32 20.15 -14.46
N ASP A 54 15.69 21.20 -13.71
CA ASP A 54 16.94 21.21 -12.94
C ASP A 54 16.94 20.12 -11.84
N LEU A 55 15.78 19.83 -11.24
CA LEU A 55 15.60 18.73 -10.29
C LEU A 55 15.79 17.39 -10.98
N ALA A 56 15.11 17.15 -12.10
CA ALA A 56 15.30 15.94 -12.90
C ALA A 56 16.77 15.74 -13.32
N GLU A 57 17.46 16.80 -13.77
CA GLU A 57 18.90 16.76 -14.07
C GLU A 57 19.76 16.45 -12.83
N THR A 58 19.36 16.91 -11.65
CA THR A 58 20.06 16.61 -10.39
C THR A 58 19.74 15.20 -9.91
N ASP A 59 18.52 14.73 -10.08
CA ASP A 59 18.10 13.37 -9.74
C ASP A 59 18.82 12.36 -10.65
N ILE A 60 19.06 12.72 -11.91
CA ILE A 60 19.98 12.01 -12.83
C ILE A 60 21.43 12.00 -12.32
N GLN A 61 21.86 12.97 -11.52
CA GLN A 61 23.17 12.93 -10.85
C GLN A 61 23.18 11.99 -9.64
N PHE A 62 22.02 11.74 -9.04
CA PHE A 62 21.84 10.86 -7.89
C PHE A 62 21.41 9.44 -8.24
N GLY A 63 21.11 9.17 -9.51
CA GLY A 63 20.75 7.86 -9.98
C GLY A 63 20.64 7.79 -11.50
N CYS A 64 20.58 6.60 -12.06
CA CYS A 64 20.61 6.46 -13.50
C CYS A 64 19.24 6.65 -14.14
N TYR A 65 19.17 7.23 -15.34
CA TYR A 65 17.89 7.39 -16.08
C TYR A 65 17.23 6.05 -16.45
N TRP A 66 17.91 4.94 -16.15
CA TRP A 66 17.46 3.57 -16.29
C TRP A 66 17.26 2.84 -14.95
N GLU A 67 17.09 3.53 -13.83
CA GLU A 67 16.80 2.90 -12.54
C GLU A 67 15.67 3.65 -11.84
N THR A 68 14.79 2.95 -11.11
CA THR A 68 13.87 3.66 -10.21
C THR A 68 14.66 4.17 -9.02
N LEU A 69 14.30 5.36 -8.55
CA LEU A 69 15.03 6.02 -7.47
C LEU A 69 14.14 6.11 -6.24
N VAL A 70 14.63 5.52 -5.16
CA VAL A 70 14.10 5.71 -3.82
C VAL A 70 14.99 6.74 -3.14
N ILE A 71 14.52 7.98 -3.08
CA ILE A 71 15.28 9.09 -2.51
C ILE A 71 14.89 9.26 -1.05
N GLY A 72 15.87 9.10 -0.16
CA GLY A 72 15.77 9.57 1.22
C GLY A 72 15.81 11.10 1.23
N VAL A 73 14.65 11.74 1.37
CA VAL A 73 14.57 13.22 1.34
C VAL A 73 14.95 13.84 2.69
N ASP A 74 16.21 13.97 3.08
CA ASP A 74 16.55 14.43 4.45
C ASP A 74 15.71 15.60 4.98
N ARG A 75 15.25 15.55 6.24
CA ARG A 75 14.53 16.68 6.83
C ARG A 75 15.46 17.91 6.88
N VAL A 76 14.90 19.11 6.73
CA VAL A 76 15.60 20.36 7.02
C VAL A 76 15.76 20.45 8.55
N SER A 77 16.91 20.91 9.04
CA SER A 77 17.06 21.15 10.48
C SER A 77 16.06 22.23 10.91
N THR A 78 15.34 21.93 11.99
CA THR A 78 14.42 22.85 12.65
C THR A 78 15.08 23.54 13.84
N ASP A 79 16.35 23.22 14.14
CA ASP A 79 17.08 23.75 15.28
C ASP A 79 17.28 25.26 15.13
N GLY A 80 16.95 25.99 16.19
CA GLY A 80 17.07 27.45 16.21
C GLY A 80 15.94 28.20 15.50
N LEU A 81 14.94 27.52 14.94
CA LEU A 81 13.71 28.17 14.50
C LEU A 81 12.85 28.54 15.71
N LYS A 82 12.32 29.76 15.73
CA LYS A 82 11.31 30.19 16.71
C LYS A 82 9.98 29.50 16.41
N GLU A 83 9.14 29.33 17.43
CA GLU A 83 7.81 28.73 17.26
C GLU A 83 6.96 29.46 16.20
N SER A 84 7.03 30.79 16.15
CA SER A 84 6.34 31.58 15.11
C SER A 84 6.85 31.31 13.69
N GLN A 85 8.13 30.95 13.53
CA GLN A 85 8.69 30.54 12.24
C GLN A 85 8.26 29.13 11.88
N LEU A 86 8.24 28.20 12.84
CA LEU A 86 7.72 26.84 12.63
C LEU A 86 6.26 26.87 12.19
N LEU A 87 5.41 27.62 12.90
CA LEU A 87 4.01 27.77 12.54
C LEU A 87 3.82 28.37 11.14
N ARG A 88 4.60 29.41 10.80
CA ARG A 88 4.59 30.00 9.46
C ARG A 88 5.03 29.00 8.40
N ASN A 89 6.07 28.21 8.65
CA ASN A 89 6.55 27.20 7.71
C ASN A 89 5.53 26.07 7.52
N ARG A 90 4.84 25.64 8.59
CA ARG A 90 3.73 24.68 8.52
C ARG A 90 2.61 25.20 7.63
N GLU A 91 2.23 26.47 7.78
CA GLU A 91 1.20 27.09 6.95
C GLU A 91 1.61 27.16 5.48
N ILE A 92 2.86 27.57 5.21
CA ILE A 92 3.41 27.59 3.84
C ILE A 92 3.39 26.17 3.25
N ALA A 93 3.88 25.16 3.98
CA ALA A 93 3.92 23.78 3.51
C ALA A 93 2.53 23.22 3.22
N ARG A 94 1.54 23.50 4.09
CA ARG A 94 0.13 23.12 3.91
C ARG A 94 -0.49 23.77 2.66
N SER A 95 -0.08 25.00 2.33
CA SER A 95 -0.59 25.71 1.16
C SER A 95 0.00 25.23 -0.18
N VAL A 96 1.03 24.37 -0.16
CA VAL A 96 1.61 23.81 -1.38
C VAL A 96 0.64 22.76 -1.95
N THR A 97 0.09 23.04 -3.13
CA THR A 97 -0.82 22.12 -3.83
C THR A 97 -0.14 21.34 -4.95
N CYS A 98 1.03 21.78 -5.43
CA CYS A 98 1.76 21.14 -6.53
C CYS A 98 3.25 21.55 -6.52
N PHE A 99 4.13 20.63 -6.91
CA PHE A 99 5.58 20.88 -7.07
C PHE A 99 5.98 21.54 -8.39
N ASP A 100 5.07 21.67 -9.34
CA ASP A 100 5.38 22.21 -10.67
C ASP A 100 5.44 23.75 -10.69
N THR A 101 5.08 24.39 -9.58
CA THR A 101 5.21 25.84 -9.45
C THR A 101 6.63 26.21 -9.03
N LEU A 102 7.29 27.09 -9.80
CA LEU A 102 8.61 27.66 -9.47
C LEU A 102 8.63 28.43 -8.12
N SER A 103 7.48 28.57 -7.46
CA SER A 103 7.26 29.28 -6.20
C SER A 103 7.34 28.42 -4.94
N THR A 104 7.44 27.10 -5.02
CA THR A 104 7.39 26.22 -3.83
C THR A 104 8.66 26.32 -2.98
N ILE A 105 8.74 27.31 -2.09
CA ILE A 105 9.89 27.58 -1.20
C ILE A 105 10.43 26.26 -0.60
N GLY A 106 11.68 25.92 -0.93
CA GLY A 106 12.41 24.76 -0.39
C GLY A 106 12.04 23.38 -0.96
N GLY A 107 11.14 23.30 -1.94
CA GLY A 107 10.85 22.07 -2.70
C GLY A 107 10.33 20.91 -1.83
N GLU A 108 10.60 19.69 -2.29
CA GLU A 108 10.17 18.43 -1.63
C GLU A 108 10.70 18.35 -0.20
N ARG A 109 11.96 18.75 0.01
CA ARG A 109 12.61 18.76 1.33
C ARG A 109 11.86 19.63 2.35
N PHE A 110 11.39 20.79 1.93
CA PHE A 110 10.63 21.70 2.79
C PHE A 110 9.25 21.13 3.13
N VAL A 111 8.52 20.63 2.14
CA VAL A 111 7.20 20.02 2.38
C VAL A 111 7.33 18.81 3.30
N ARG A 112 8.28 17.91 3.07
CA ARG A 112 8.53 16.78 3.98
C ARG A 112 8.78 17.24 5.42
N THR A 113 9.50 18.35 5.60
CA THR A 113 9.91 18.79 6.94
C THR A 113 8.78 19.47 7.70
N PHE A 114 8.01 20.31 7.02
CA PHE A 114 7.06 21.22 7.68
C PHE A 114 5.60 20.89 7.41
N HIS A 115 5.27 19.96 6.50
CA HIS A 115 3.88 19.59 6.28
C HIS A 115 3.35 18.80 7.49
N PRO A 116 2.22 19.21 8.10
CA PRO A 116 1.70 18.58 9.31
C PRO A 116 1.48 17.06 9.18
N SER A 117 1.01 16.59 8.02
CA SER A 117 0.79 15.16 7.76
C SER A 117 2.06 14.29 7.81
N PHE A 118 3.25 14.89 7.82
CA PHE A 118 4.52 14.19 7.93
C PHE A 118 5.23 14.46 9.26
N GLU A 119 4.66 15.27 10.14
CA GLU A 119 5.32 15.73 11.37
C GLU A 119 5.81 14.54 12.21
N ASP A 120 4.92 13.56 12.40
CA ASP A 120 5.15 12.36 13.20
C ASP A 120 5.88 11.24 12.44
N THR A 121 6.03 11.34 11.12
CA THR A 121 6.59 10.25 10.30
C THR A 121 8.12 10.23 10.32
N HIS A 122 8.73 9.25 10.99
CA HIS A 122 10.19 9.12 11.04
C HIS A 122 10.87 9.07 9.66
N TYR A 123 10.22 8.43 8.68
CA TYR A 123 10.72 8.30 7.31
C TYR A 123 9.66 8.70 6.29
N VAL A 124 10.01 9.65 5.42
CA VAL A 124 9.23 10.03 4.24
C VAL A 124 10.21 10.08 3.07
N GLY A 125 10.12 9.14 2.16
CA GLY A 125 10.94 9.14 0.94
C GLY A 125 10.16 9.70 -0.25
N MET A 126 10.87 9.84 -1.37
CA MET A 126 10.26 10.04 -2.67
C MET A 126 10.60 8.83 -3.53
N PHE A 127 9.59 8.23 -4.16
CA PHE A 127 9.82 7.28 -5.24
C PHE A 127 9.70 8.01 -6.57
N ILE A 128 10.68 7.79 -7.46
CA ILE A 128 10.70 8.36 -8.82
C ILE A 128 10.87 7.22 -9.82
N HIS A 129 9.88 7.05 -10.68
CA HIS A 129 9.91 6.10 -11.79
C HIS A 129 10.53 6.74 -13.04
N PRO A 130 11.24 5.98 -13.90
CA PRO A 130 11.81 6.49 -15.15
C PRO A 130 10.82 7.16 -16.12
N SER A 131 9.51 6.90 -15.97
CA SER A 131 8.46 7.59 -16.74
C SER A 131 8.18 9.04 -16.27
N GLY A 132 8.86 9.52 -15.22
CA GLY A 132 8.61 10.80 -14.57
C GLY A 132 7.50 10.77 -13.52
N TYR A 133 6.89 9.61 -13.28
CA TYR A 133 5.94 9.44 -12.18
C TYR A 133 6.67 9.50 -10.83
N ARG A 134 6.17 10.34 -9.92
CA ARG A 134 6.71 10.51 -8.57
C ARG A 134 5.62 10.51 -7.52
N HIS A 135 5.95 10.06 -6.31
CA HIS A 135 5.04 10.11 -5.17
C HIS A 135 5.79 9.95 -3.85
N TRP A 136 5.16 10.39 -2.76
CA TRP A 136 5.68 10.20 -1.42
C TRP A 136 5.58 8.75 -1.00
N ILE A 137 6.61 8.26 -0.34
CA ILE A 137 6.58 6.94 0.28
C ILE A 137 6.77 7.07 1.78
N VAL A 138 6.01 6.31 2.54
CA VAL A 138 6.20 6.16 3.98
C VAL A 138 6.27 4.69 4.35
N VAL A 139 6.94 4.41 5.45
CA VAL A 139 7.16 3.05 5.93
C VAL A 139 6.13 2.70 6.99
N ASP A 140 5.77 3.65 7.86
CA ASP A 140 4.75 3.45 8.90
C ASP A 140 3.34 3.69 8.34
N PRO A 141 2.49 2.65 8.26
CA PRO A 141 1.15 2.81 7.72
C PRO A 141 0.21 3.65 8.57
N SER A 142 0.44 3.75 9.89
CA SER A 142 -0.40 4.55 10.79
C SER A 142 -0.31 6.04 10.50
N LEU A 143 0.77 6.46 9.83
CA LEU A 143 1.11 7.84 9.53
C LEU A 143 0.96 8.18 8.04
N ALA A 144 0.34 7.29 7.25
CA ALA A 144 0.17 7.48 5.82
C ALA A 144 -1.19 8.14 5.53
N PRO A 145 -1.27 9.45 5.23
CA PRO A 145 -2.54 10.07 4.86
C PRO A 145 -3.07 9.49 3.55
N THR A 146 -4.39 9.37 3.38
CA THR A 146 -4.98 9.04 2.06
C THR A 146 -5.04 10.24 1.11
N THR A 147 -4.93 11.44 1.64
CA THR A 147 -4.96 12.68 0.85
C THR A 147 -3.62 12.95 0.17
N ALA A 148 -3.65 13.48 -1.05
CA ALA A 148 -2.44 13.93 -1.72
C ALA A 148 -1.80 15.13 -1.00
N ILE A 149 -0.48 15.13 -0.86
CA ILE A 149 0.32 16.19 -0.22
C ILE A 149 1.16 16.86 -1.30
N ALA A 150 0.98 18.17 -1.50
CA ALA A 150 1.60 18.91 -2.59
C ALA A 150 1.36 18.28 -3.98
N GLY A 151 0.15 17.72 -4.17
CA GLY A 151 -0.29 17.13 -5.43
C GLY A 151 0.22 15.70 -5.66
N LEU A 152 0.93 15.11 -4.70
CA LEU A 152 1.46 13.75 -4.77
C LEU A 152 0.78 12.85 -3.74
N TYR A 153 0.35 11.66 -4.14
CA TYR A 153 -0.16 10.66 -3.20
C TYR A 153 0.94 10.16 -2.27
N VAL A 154 0.54 9.70 -1.10
CA VAL A 154 1.43 9.04 -0.13
C VAL A 154 1.16 7.54 -0.17
N HIS A 155 2.16 6.79 -0.63
CA HIS A 155 2.10 5.33 -0.74
C HIS A 155 2.86 4.65 0.39
N LEU A 156 2.40 3.45 0.72
CA LEU A 156 3.12 2.59 1.66
C LEU A 156 4.27 1.89 0.92
N ARG A 157 5.47 1.96 1.51
CA ARG A 157 6.60 1.15 1.07
C ARG A 157 6.78 -0.02 2.04
N PRO A 158 6.56 -1.26 1.60
CA PRO A 158 6.87 -2.44 2.40
C PRO A 158 8.33 -2.46 2.83
N ILE A 159 8.61 -3.07 3.99
CA ILE A 159 9.98 -3.38 4.36
C ILE A 159 10.38 -4.63 3.58
N VAL A 160 11.30 -4.45 2.64
CA VAL A 160 11.92 -5.54 1.90
C VAL A 160 12.80 -6.33 2.86
N LEU A 161 12.52 -7.63 3.00
CA LEU A 161 13.40 -8.57 3.69
C LEU A 161 14.44 -9.07 2.67
N PRO A 162 15.69 -8.59 2.71
CA PRO A 162 16.70 -9.12 1.82
C PRO A 162 17.00 -10.58 2.20
N PRO A 163 17.32 -11.44 1.23
CA PRO A 163 17.83 -12.78 1.52
C PRO A 163 19.08 -12.72 2.39
N TYR A 164 19.24 -13.73 3.26
CA TYR A 164 20.34 -13.84 4.21
C TYR A 164 21.73 -13.82 3.53
N PHE A 165 21.82 -14.28 2.28
CA PHE A 165 23.06 -14.30 1.48
C PHE A 165 23.06 -13.15 0.46
N ARG A 166 23.78 -12.07 0.79
CA ARG A 166 23.88 -10.85 -0.01
C ARG A 166 24.91 -10.94 -1.15
N PHE A 167 24.71 -11.83 -2.13
CA PHE A 167 25.45 -11.71 -3.39
C PHE A 167 24.62 -10.90 -4.39
N TRP A 168 24.74 -9.56 -4.31
CA TRP A 168 24.07 -8.58 -5.19
C TRP A 168 24.75 -8.50 -6.57
N THR A 169 25.07 -9.64 -7.16
CA THR A 169 25.80 -9.69 -8.45
C THR A 169 24.86 -9.94 -9.62
N TYR A 170 23.60 -10.26 -9.36
CA TYR A 170 22.61 -10.47 -10.41
C TYR A 170 21.96 -9.15 -10.78
N GLY A 171 22.27 -8.67 -11.99
CA GLY A 171 21.60 -7.51 -12.56
C GLY A 171 20.11 -7.74 -12.74
N ASP A 172 19.38 -6.67 -12.99
CA ASP A 172 17.94 -6.74 -13.25
C ASP A 172 17.68 -7.63 -14.48
N PRO A 173 16.90 -8.73 -14.35
CA PRO A 173 16.63 -9.62 -15.47
C PRO A 173 15.63 -9.04 -16.49
N PHE A 174 14.97 -7.93 -16.16
CA PHE A 174 14.05 -7.26 -17.05
C PHE A 174 14.76 -6.19 -17.87
N ARG A 175 14.45 -6.15 -19.18
CA ARG A 175 14.93 -5.09 -20.08
C ARG A 175 14.11 -3.82 -20.02
N GLU A 176 12.88 -3.92 -19.51
CA GLU A 176 11.91 -2.85 -19.43
C GLU A 176 11.52 -2.59 -17.98
N PHE A 177 11.20 -1.34 -17.66
CA PHE A 177 10.72 -0.95 -16.34
C PHE A 177 9.30 -1.42 -16.12
N ILE A 178 9.05 -1.93 -14.92
CA ILE A 178 7.71 -2.22 -14.45
C ILE A 178 7.13 -0.92 -13.89
N ASP A 179 6.15 -0.33 -14.59
CA ASP A 179 5.36 0.78 -14.06
C ASP A 179 4.30 0.24 -13.08
N PRO A 180 4.40 0.52 -11.77
CA PRO A 180 3.49 -0.04 -10.77
C PRO A 180 2.06 0.50 -10.88
N ARG A 181 1.80 1.44 -11.79
CA ARG A 181 0.46 1.94 -12.13
C ARG A 181 -0.20 1.17 -13.27
N LYS A 182 0.47 0.17 -13.83
CA LYS A 182 -0.03 -0.66 -14.94
C LYS A 182 -0.14 -2.11 -14.51
N MET A 183 -1.02 -2.84 -15.18
CA MET A 183 -1.02 -4.30 -15.10
C MET A 183 0.28 -4.88 -15.64
N LEU A 184 0.78 -5.91 -14.98
CA LEU A 184 1.84 -6.74 -15.53
C LEU A 184 1.31 -7.49 -16.76
N ALA A 185 2.06 -7.39 -17.85
CA ALA A 185 1.81 -8.17 -19.05
C ALA A 185 2.08 -9.67 -18.79
N ASP A 186 1.38 -10.54 -19.51
CA ASP A 186 1.51 -11.99 -19.33
C ASP A 186 2.95 -12.49 -19.57
N GLY A 187 3.71 -11.83 -20.46
CA GLY A 187 5.13 -12.11 -20.68
C GLY A 187 5.99 -11.87 -19.44
N VAL A 188 5.75 -10.75 -18.73
CA VAL A 188 6.42 -10.41 -17.46
C VAL A 188 6.06 -11.45 -16.39
N LEU A 189 4.78 -11.81 -16.28
CA LEU A 189 4.32 -12.81 -15.32
C LEU A 189 4.93 -14.20 -15.59
N SER A 190 5.09 -14.57 -16.86
CA SER A 190 5.73 -15.83 -17.26
C SER A 190 7.20 -15.83 -16.84
N GLN A 191 7.91 -14.73 -17.10
CA GLN A 191 9.31 -14.58 -16.70
C GLN A 191 9.47 -14.62 -15.16
N LEU A 192 8.57 -13.96 -14.41
CA LEU A 192 8.59 -14.04 -12.93
C LEU A 192 8.40 -15.48 -12.43
N ARG A 193 7.52 -16.27 -13.06
CA ARG A 193 7.30 -17.68 -12.69
C ARG A 193 8.51 -18.56 -12.99
N GLU A 194 9.23 -18.26 -14.07
CA GLU A 194 10.50 -18.94 -14.40
C GLU A 194 11.61 -18.58 -13.42
N LEU A 195 11.71 -17.31 -13.03
CA LEU A 195 12.70 -16.82 -12.06
C LEU A 195 12.43 -17.33 -10.64
N PHE A 196 11.17 -17.46 -10.25
CA PHE A 196 10.76 -17.84 -8.89
C PHE A 196 9.82 -19.05 -8.92
N PRO A 197 10.32 -20.27 -9.20
CA PRO A 197 9.48 -21.45 -9.41
C PRO A 197 8.72 -21.91 -8.16
N PHE A 198 9.17 -21.52 -6.96
CA PHE A 198 8.50 -21.83 -5.68
C PHE A 198 7.50 -20.77 -5.24
N ALA A 199 7.49 -19.63 -5.92
CA ALA A 199 6.53 -18.58 -5.62
C ALA A 199 5.14 -18.98 -6.10
N VAL A 200 4.12 -18.49 -5.41
CA VAL A 200 2.69 -18.64 -5.75
C VAL A 200 2.10 -17.34 -6.30
N GLY A 201 2.89 -16.27 -6.31
CA GLY A 201 2.46 -14.98 -6.80
C GLY A 201 3.49 -13.87 -6.63
N CYS A 202 3.06 -12.65 -6.91
CA CYS A 202 3.78 -11.43 -6.54
C CYS A 202 2.81 -10.29 -6.23
N THR A 203 3.25 -9.32 -5.43
CA THR A 203 2.54 -8.07 -5.19
C THR A 203 3.41 -6.90 -5.66
N VAL A 204 2.90 -6.09 -6.57
CA VAL A 204 3.56 -4.89 -7.08
C VAL A 204 3.00 -3.67 -6.36
N TYR A 205 3.80 -3.09 -5.47
CA TYR A 205 3.44 -1.91 -4.69
C TYR A 205 3.83 -0.63 -5.44
N LYS A 206 2.95 0.37 -5.40
CA LYS A 206 3.25 1.70 -5.93
C LYS A 206 4.47 2.31 -5.25
N GLY A 207 4.70 2.01 -3.97
CA GLY A 207 5.88 2.45 -3.22
C GLY A 207 7.25 1.91 -3.68
N GLY A 208 7.35 1.37 -4.90
CA GLY A 208 8.62 1.00 -5.54
C GLY A 208 9.12 -0.41 -5.23
N VAL A 209 8.24 -1.29 -4.76
CA VAL A 209 8.60 -2.64 -4.29
C VAL A 209 7.78 -3.69 -5.03
N ILE A 210 8.42 -4.79 -5.41
CA ILE A 210 7.77 -6.02 -5.84
C ILE A 210 8.08 -7.14 -4.84
N ASN A 211 7.05 -7.62 -4.15
CA ASN A 211 7.18 -8.75 -3.25
C ASN A 211 6.87 -10.04 -3.98
N ILE A 212 7.78 -11.01 -3.91
CA ILE A 212 7.55 -12.38 -4.37
C ILE A 212 6.82 -13.13 -3.25
N ILE A 213 5.62 -13.65 -3.58
CA ILE A 213 4.76 -14.35 -2.61
C ILE A 213 5.11 -15.82 -2.62
N VAL A 214 5.42 -16.37 -1.45
CA VAL A 214 5.71 -17.80 -1.24
C VAL A 214 4.78 -18.38 -0.19
N PRO A 215 4.54 -19.70 -0.18
CA PRO A 215 3.85 -20.32 0.95
C PRO A 215 4.58 -20.06 2.27
N LYS A 216 3.82 -19.99 3.37
CA LYS A 216 4.39 -19.81 4.72
C LYS A 216 5.45 -20.87 5.03
N GLY A 217 6.59 -20.45 5.57
CA GLY A 217 7.73 -21.32 5.88
C GLY A 217 8.59 -21.70 4.66
N GLU A 218 8.17 -21.33 3.45
CA GLU A 218 8.93 -21.59 2.23
C GLU A 218 9.83 -20.42 1.79
N GLY A 219 9.80 -19.29 2.51
CA GLY A 219 10.64 -18.13 2.20
C GLY A 219 12.13 -18.44 2.27
N GLN A 220 12.54 -19.25 3.26
CA GLN A 220 13.92 -19.71 3.36
C GLN A 220 14.32 -20.58 2.17
N TYR A 221 13.46 -21.50 1.74
CA TYR A 221 13.75 -22.36 0.58
C TYR A 221 13.85 -21.56 -0.72
N LEU A 222 13.02 -20.54 -0.92
CA LEU A 222 13.15 -19.65 -2.08
C LEU A 222 14.53 -18.96 -2.09
N VAL A 223 14.95 -18.44 -0.93
CA VAL A 223 16.23 -17.76 -0.78
C VAL A 223 17.41 -18.71 -0.98
N GLU A 224 17.34 -19.94 -0.46
CA GLU A 224 18.40 -20.94 -0.57
C GLU A 224 18.47 -21.57 -1.97
N ALA A 225 17.33 -21.72 -2.66
CA ALA A 225 17.27 -22.32 -3.99
C ALA A 225 17.78 -21.40 -5.09
N LEU A 226 17.80 -20.08 -4.86
CA LEU A 226 18.30 -19.11 -5.82
C LEU A 226 19.80 -18.89 -5.61
N PRO A 227 20.65 -19.20 -6.61
CA PRO A 227 22.09 -18.97 -6.49
C PRO A 227 22.42 -17.48 -6.36
N THR A 228 21.53 -16.62 -6.85
CA THR A 228 21.63 -15.16 -6.76
C THR A 228 20.25 -14.53 -6.64
N TRP A 229 20.14 -13.48 -5.84
CA TRP A 229 18.91 -12.71 -5.71
C TRP A 229 18.97 -11.44 -6.57
N PRO A 230 17.97 -11.19 -7.44
CA PRO A 230 17.89 -9.91 -8.13
C PRO A 230 17.61 -8.81 -7.10
N GLY A 231 18.49 -7.80 -7.01
CA GLY A 231 18.24 -6.64 -6.16
C GLY A 231 17.01 -5.84 -6.63
N THR A 232 16.76 -5.85 -7.94
CA THR A 232 15.60 -5.21 -8.58
C THR A 232 14.99 -6.11 -9.66
N LEU A 233 13.69 -5.93 -9.92
CA LEU A 233 12.98 -6.49 -11.08
C LEU A 233 12.24 -5.37 -11.80
N GLY A 234 12.62 -5.10 -13.05
CA GLY A 234 12.08 -3.99 -13.82
C GLY A 234 12.27 -2.65 -13.09
N GLY A 235 13.37 -2.51 -12.38
CA GLY A 235 13.71 -1.36 -11.55
C GLY A 235 13.01 -1.31 -10.18
N LEU A 236 12.09 -2.22 -9.85
CA LEU A 236 11.45 -2.25 -8.52
C LEU A 236 12.28 -3.08 -7.54
N GLU A 237 12.39 -2.64 -6.29
CA GLU A 237 13.12 -3.39 -5.26
C GLU A 237 12.41 -4.71 -4.93
N VAL A 238 13.18 -5.81 -4.87
CA VAL A 238 12.60 -7.15 -4.71
C VAL A 238 12.57 -7.56 -3.25
N GLY A 239 11.37 -7.79 -2.74
CA GLY A 239 11.14 -8.40 -1.44
C GLY A 239 10.53 -9.79 -1.52
N THR A 240 10.36 -10.41 -0.36
CA THR A 240 9.61 -11.65 -0.17
C THR A 240 8.44 -11.40 0.76
N GLU A 241 7.34 -12.08 0.50
CA GLU A 241 6.15 -12.07 1.33
C GLU A 241 5.73 -13.51 1.57
N GLU A 242 5.69 -13.92 2.83
CA GLU A 242 5.17 -15.23 3.18
C GLU A 242 3.65 -15.16 3.29
N LEU A 243 2.98 -16.00 2.51
CA LEU A 243 1.56 -16.13 2.50
C LEU A 243 1.08 -16.73 3.83
N ASN A 244 0.65 -15.87 4.76
CA ASN A 244 0.16 -16.32 6.06
C ASN A 244 -1.26 -16.90 5.92
N ILE A 245 -1.32 -18.22 5.81
CA ILE A 245 -2.54 -19.01 5.72
C ILE A 245 -3.23 -18.99 7.09
N HIS A 246 -4.25 -18.15 7.25
CA HIS A 246 -5.20 -18.24 8.35
C HIS A 246 -6.49 -18.87 7.83
N THR A 247 -6.86 -20.03 8.36
CA THR A 247 -8.18 -20.62 8.11
C THR A 247 -9.21 -19.81 8.89
N THR A 248 -10.04 -19.05 8.21
CA THR A 248 -11.24 -18.47 8.82
C THR A 248 -12.21 -19.60 9.15
N GLN A 249 -12.45 -19.87 10.43
CA GLN A 249 -13.59 -20.70 10.84
C GLN A 249 -14.85 -19.86 10.59
N GLY A 250 -15.73 -20.34 9.72
CA GLY A 250 -17.02 -19.70 9.50
C GLY A 250 -17.91 -19.93 10.73
N ASP A 251 -18.37 -18.85 11.35
CA ASP A 251 -19.43 -18.91 12.34
C ASP A 251 -20.77 -19.12 11.63
N ASP A 252 -21.23 -20.37 11.60
CA ASP A 252 -22.56 -20.73 11.09
C ASP A 252 -23.65 -20.29 12.09
N HIS A 253 -24.01 -19.02 12.03
CA HIS A 253 -25.26 -18.52 12.60
C HIS A 253 -26.31 -18.31 11.51
N ILE A 254 -26.81 -19.43 10.97
CA ILE A 254 -27.98 -19.41 10.08
C ILE A 254 -29.21 -19.13 10.94
N ARG A 255 -29.69 -17.89 10.92
CA ARG A 255 -31.06 -17.56 11.33
C ARG A 255 -32.03 -17.88 10.19
N ASP A 256 -33.21 -18.34 10.59
CA ASP A 256 -34.34 -18.70 9.75
C ASP A 256 -34.62 -17.60 8.71
N THR A 257 -34.49 -17.91 7.41
CA THR A 257 -34.70 -16.96 6.31
C THR A 257 -35.58 -17.56 5.22
N SER A 258 -36.68 -16.88 4.92
CA SER A 258 -37.45 -17.11 3.70
C SER A 258 -36.57 -16.79 2.48
N ALA A 259 -36.40 -17.75 1.57
CA ALA A 259 -35.59 -17.59 0.36
C ALA A 259 -35.99 -16.33 -0.44
N VAL A 260 -35.00 -15.47 -0.72
CA VAL A 260 -35.17 -14.18 -1.43
C VAL A 260 -34.92 -14.33 -2.95
N GLY A 261 -34.27 -15.41 -3.37
CA GLY A 261 -33.98 -15.74 -4.76
C GLY A 261 -33.21 -17.06 -4.90
N GLN A 262 -32.79 -17.39 -6.11
CA GLN A 262 -31.98 -18.58 -6.42
C GLN A 262 -30.58 -18.16 -6.88
N ILE A 263 -29.54 -18.76 -6.30
CA ILE A 263 -28.18 -18.64 -6.85
C ILE A 263 -28.14 -19.40 -8.17
N THR A 264 -28.01 -18.69 -9.29
CA THR A 264 -27.91 -19.32 -10.62
C THR A 264 -26.49 -19.49 -11.09
N ARG A 265 -25.55 -18.75 -10.49
CA ARG A 265 -24.13 -18.87 -10.80
C ARG A 265 -23.29 -18.49 -9.59
N SER A 266 -22.23 -19.24 -9.35
CA SER A 266 -21.17 -18.87 -8.42
C SER A 266 -19.85 -18.84 -9.17
N TYR A 267 -19.01 -17.86 -8.85
CA TYR A 267 -17.64 -17.73 -9.34
C TYR A 267 -16.62 -18.17 -8.28
N ASP A 268 -17.11 -18.70 -7.16
CA ASP A 268 -16.31 -19.19 -6.05
C ASP A 268 -15.68 -20.51 -6.50
N ASP A 269 -14.44 -20.45 -6.98
CA ASP A 269 -13.64 -21.63 -7.34
C ASP A 269 -12.51 -21.76 -6.30
N PRO A 270 -12.84 -22.24 -5.08
CA PRO A 270 -11.89 -22.34 -3.98
C PRO A 270 -10.87 -23.45 -4.23
N SER A 271 -9.61 -23.16 -3.93
CA SER A 271 -8.56 -24.15 -3.88
C SER A 271 -8.77 -25.10 -2.70
N SER A 272 -8.50 -26.38 -2.92
CA SER A 272 -8.48 -27.39 -1.86
C SER A 272 -7.28 -27.30 -0.92
N ILE A 273 -6.28 -26.46 -1.23
CA ILE A 273 -5.00 -26.40 -0.50
C ILE A 273 -4.73 -24.98 -0.01
N VAL A 274 -5.02 -23.97 -0.83
CA VAL A 274 -4.79 -22.56 -0.48
C VAL A 274 -6.09 -22.00 0.11
N PRO A 275 -6.09 -21.38 1.30
CA PRO A 275 -7.30 -20.84 1.93
C PRO A 275 -7.73 -19.52 1.28
N TYR A 276 -8.90 -19.03 1.69
CA TYR A 276 -9.32 -17.67 1.41
C TYR A 276 -8.30 -16.63 1.91
N PRO A 277 -8.11 -15.49 1.21
CA PRO A 277 -8.63 -15.17 -0.12
C PRO A 277 -7.85 -15.82 -1.27
N HIS A 278 -6.60 -16.23 -1.02
CA HIS A 278 -5.63 -16.60 -2.05
C HIS A 278 -6.01 -17.85 -2.87
N GLY A 279 -6.79 -18.74 -2.26
CA GLY A 279 -7.34 -19.94 -2.86
C GLY A 279 -8.54 -19.71 -3.75
N TYR A 280 -9.17 -18.54 -3.74
CA TYR A 280 -10.41 -18.28 -4.46
C TYR A 280 -10.13 -17.56 -5.79
N ARG A 281 -10.85 -17.93 -6.86
CA ARG A 281 -10.85 -17.12 -8.11
C ARG A 281 -11.61 -15.83 -7.93
N HIS A 282 -12.72 -15.93 -7.23
CA HIS A 282 -13.57 -14.82 -6.86
C HIS A 282 -14.37 -15.23 -5.62
N ASP A 283 -15.01 -14.24 -5.02
CA ASP A 283 -15.99 -14.39 -3.94
C ASP A 283 -17.26 -13.66 -4.37
N LEU A 284 -18.00 -14.26 -5.30
CA LEU A 284 -19.19 -13.69 -5.94
C LEU A 284 -20.14 -14.79 -6.40
N SER A 285 -21.41 -14.61 -6.05
CA SER A 285 -22.53 -15.40 -6.53
C SER A 285 -23.62 -14.50 -7.11
N LEU A 286 -24.23 -14.92 -8.22
CA LEU A 286 -25.37 -14.26 -8.84
C LEU A 286 -26.66 -14.86 -8.30
N VAL A 287 -27.49 -14.02 -7.71
CA VAL A 287 -28.84 -14.36 -7.28
C VAL A 287 -29.82 -13.82 -8.30
N THR A 288 -30.64 -14.71 -8.85
CA THR A 288 -31.72 -14.36 -9.78
C THR A 288 -33.04 -14.89 -9.27
N GLN A 289 -34.14 -14.31 -9.72
CA GLN A 289 -35.46 -14.85 -9.46
C GLN A 289 -36.30 -14.74 -10.72
N GLU A 290 -36.88 -15.85 -11.16
CA GLU A 290 -37.77 -15.89 -12.31
C GLU A 290 -39.23 -15.64 -11.88
N GLY A 291 -40.01 -14.98 -12.75
CA GLY A 291 -41.45 -14.78 -12.59
C GLY A 291 -41.88 -13.39 -12.08
N GLU A 292 -43.17 -13.08 -12.26
CA GLU A 292 -43.79 -11.79 -11.89
C GLU A 292 -43.80 -11.52 -10.37
N GLN A 293 -43.48 -12.52 -9.55
CA GLN A 293 -43.45 -12.44 -8.09
C GLN A 293 -42.02 -12.30 -7.53
N SER A 294 -41.14 -11.62 -8.26
CA SER A 294 -39.77 -11.37 -7.79
C SER A 294 -39.82 -10.66 -6.43
N ARG A 295 -39.19 -11.30 -5.44
CA ARG A 295 -38.94 -10.79 -4.09
C ARG A 295 -37.58 -10.14 -3.98
N LEU A 296 -36.72 -10.25 -5.01
CA LEU A 296 -35.56 -9.38 -5.14
C LEU A 296 -36.08 -7.95 -5.17
N ALA A 297 -35.80 -7.21 -4.10
CA ALA A 297 -36.21 -5.82 -3.99
C ALA A 297 -35.70 -5.09 -5.24
N GLY A 298 -36.59 -4.39 -5.94
CA GLY A 298 -36.15 -3.43 -6.95
C GLY A 298 -35.23 -2.44 -6.23
N ILE A 299 -33.92 -2.50 -6.52
CA ILE A 299 -32.95 -1.58 -5.93
C ILE A 299 -33.23 -0.21 -6.55
N VAL A 300 -34.07 0.56 -5.88
CA VAL A 300 -34.31 1.96 -6.22
C VAL A 300 -33.32 2.75 -5.39
N GLN A 301 -32.21 3.19 -6.01
CA GLN A 301 -31.31 4.14 -5.37
C GLN A 301 -32.13 5.42 -5.11
N ALA A 302 -32.36 5.74 -3.84
CA ALA A 302 -32.99 6.99 -3.48
C ALA A 302 -32.09 8.14 -3.99
N PRO A 303 -32.67 9.21 -4.56
CA PRO A 303 -31.89 10.38 -4.95
C PRO A 303 -31.31 10.97 -3.68
N SER A 304 -30.00 10.81 -3.50
CA SER A 304 -29.29 11.64 -2.54
C SER A 304 -28.95 12.93 -3.28
N PRO A 305 -29.44 14.11 -2.84
CA PRO A 305 -29.17 15.39 -3.48
C PRO A 305 -27.67 15.70 -3.61
N ASP A 306 -26.87 15.11 -2.71
CA ASP A 306 -25.41 15.23 -2.64
C ASP A 306 -24.71 13.89 -2.92
N GLY A 307 -25.45 12.89 -3.44
CA GLY A 307 -24.98 11.52 -3.59
C GLY A 307 -24.14 11.30 -4.82
N VAL A 308 -23.10 10.47 -4.65
CA VAL A 308 -22.35 9.89 -5.77
C VAL A 308 -23.29 9.09 -6.66
N GLN A 309 -23.41 9.50 -7.92
CA GLN A 309 -24.11 8.72 -8.95
C GLN A 309 -23.12 7.76 -9.61
N LEU A 310 -23.43 6.46 -9.54
CA LEU A 310 -22.67 5.46 -10.25
C LEU A 310 -23.02 5.47 -11.74
N CYS A 311 -22.02 5.35 -12.59
CA CYS A 311 -22.18 5.04 -14.00
C CYS A 311 -22.81 3.66 -14.16
N PRO A 312 -23.58 3.42 -15.23
CA PRO A 312 -24.12 2.09 -15.54
C PRO A 312 -23.04 1.07 -15.93
N LYS A 313 -21.78 1.50 -16.08
CA LYS A 313 -20.65 0.68 -16.52
C LYS A 313 -19.58 0.61 -15.43
N PHE A 314 -18.96 -0.55 -15.33
CA PHE A 314 -17.74 -0.72 -14.54
C PHE A 314 -16.55 -0.03 -15.22
N ALA A 315 -15.67 0.56 -14.42
CA ALA A 315 -14.37 1.03 -14.84
C ALA A 315 -13.37 -0.13 -14.94
N GLN A 316 -12.34 0.06 -15.76
CA GLN A 316 -11.21 -0.86 -15.80
C GLN A 316 -10.32 -0.64 -14.56
N PRO A 317 -9.82 -1.72 -13.91
CA PRO A 317 -8.92 -1.61 -12.75
C PRO A 317 -7.68 -0.74 -12.98
N GLU A 318 -7.18 -0.70 -14.21
CA GLU A 318 -6.06 0.12 -14.65
C GLU A 318 -6.30 1.61 -14.41
N ALA A 319 -7.55 2.09 -14.50
CA ALA A 319 -7.86 3.49 -14.23
C ALA A 319 -7.64 3.86 -12.75
N ALA A 320 -7.99 2.97 -11.82
CA ALA A 320 -7.72 3.15 -10.40
C ALA A 320 -6.20 3.12 -10.10
N LEU A 321 -5.44 2.31 -10.84
CA LEU A 321 -3.99 2.26 -10.70
C LEU A 321 -3.28 3.48 -11.32
N ALA A 322 -3.80 4.02 -12.41
CA ALA A 322 -3.25 5.19 -13.10
C ALA A 322 -3.26 6.47 -12.25
N GLY A 323 -3.96 6.47 -11.11
CA GLY A 323 -3.98 7.57 -10.15
C GLY A 323 -5.29 8.36 -10.11
N SER A 324 -6.36 7.86 -10.74
CA SER A 324 -7.70 8.41 -10.55
C SER A 324 -8.05 8.47 -9.07
N ARG A 325 -8.73 9.54 -8.64
CA ARG A 325 -9.24 9.65 -7.28
C ARG A 325 -10.16 8.47 -7.01
N ALA A 326 -9.82 7.68 -6.00
CA ALA A 326 -10.53 6.47 -5.64
C ALA A 326 -11.20 6.63 -4.27
N PHE A 327 -12.35 5.98 -4.10
CA PHE A 327 -13.06 5.93 -2.84
C PHE A 327 -13.89 4.66 -2.75
N THR A 328 -14.22 4.21 -1.54
CA THR A 328 -15.20 3.15 -1.33
C THR A 328 -16.59 3.73 -1.15
N LEU A 329 -17.57 3.10 -1.79
CA LEU A 329 -18.98 3.33 -1.60
C LEU A 329 -19.53 2.18 -0.75
N HIS A 330 -20.08 2.49 0.42
CA HIS A 330 -20.78 1.52 1.25
C HIS A 330 -22.25 1.92 1.39
N GLN A 331 -23.13 0.96 1.12
CA GLN A 331 -24.56 1.10 1.32
C GLN A 331 -24.87 0.63 2.75
N GLY A 332 -24.99 1.57 3.68
CA GLY A 332 -25.38 1.25 5.05
C GLY A 332 -26.91 1.13 5.15
N ASP A 333 -27.39 0.05 5.77
CA ASP A 333 -28.76 -0.02 6.26
C ASP A 333 -28.87 0.88 7.49
N GLN A 334 -29.47 2.07 7.34
CA GLN A 334 -30.05 2.75 8.48
C GLN A 334 -31.30 1.96 8.88
N VAL A 335 -31.13 0.89 9.64
CA VAL A 335 -32.24 0.31 10.41
C VAL A 335 -32.61 1.36 11.45
N LYS A 336 -33.47 2.29 11.04
CA LYS A 336 -34.14 3.22 11.93
C LYS A 336 -34.99 2.35 12.87
N ASP A 337 -34.44 2.02 14.02
CA ASP A 337 -35.09 1.29 15.11
C ASP A 337 -36.16 2.20 15.76
N TYR A 338 -37.15 2.61 14.98
CA TYR A 338 -38.36 3.24 15.49
C TYR A 338 -39.30 2.10 15.84
N GLY A 339 -39.46 1.83 17.13
CA GLY A 339 -40.35 0.81 17.70
C GLY A 339 -41.83 1.03 17.37
N SER A 340 -42.22 0.91 16.10
CA SER A 340 -43.59 1.07 15.63
C SER A 340 -43.86 0.16 14.44
N SER A 341 -44.81 -0.75 14.65
CA SER A 341 -45.30 -1.68 13.66
C SER A 341 -45.87 -0.98 12.43
N ARG A 342 -45.47 -1.50 11.26
CA ARG A 342 -46.21 -1.51 9.98
C ARG A 342 -46.57 -0.13 9.39
N ALA A 343 -45.75 0.32 8.44
CA ALA A 343 -46.17 0.55 7.04
C ALA A 343 -44.98 1.08 6.22
N SER A 344 -44.66 0.40 5.12
CA SER A 344 -43.73 0.81 4.04
C SER A 344 -42.38 1.35 4.49
N ALA A 345 -41.50 0.45 4.92
CA ALA A 345 -40.09 0.74 5.16
C ALA A 345 -39.37 1.04 3.83
N ARG A 346 -39.47 2.28 3.33
CA ARG A 346 -38.40 2.81 2.47
C ARG A 346 -37.15 2.82 3.34
N HIS A 347 -36.21 1.93 3.04
CA HIS A 347 -34.90 1.97 3.65
C HIS A 347 -34.22 3.22 3.10
N ASP A 348 -34.10 4.25 3.93
CA ASP A 348 -33.27 5.42 3.62
C ASP A 348 -31.83 4.94 3.64
N LEU A 349 -31.28 4.60 2.47
CA LEU A 349 -29.91 4.12 2.34
C LEU A 349 -28.96 5.30 2.57
N SER A 350 -28.24 5.30 3.69
CA SER A 350 -27.14 6.25 3.88
C SER A 350 -25.92 5.73 3.12
N ILE A 351 -25.53 6.44 2.07
CA ILE A 351 -24.32 6.17 1.31
C ILE A 351 -23.14 6.75 2.09
N VAL A 352 -22.21 5.90 2.51
CA VAL A 352 -20.96 6.34 3.14
C VAL A 352 -19.86 6.26 2.09
N GLN A 353 -19.29 7.42 1.75
CA GLN A 353 -18.12 7.54 0.89
C GLN A 353 -16.86 7.67 1.74
N LYS A 354 -15.80 6.94 1.38
CA LYS A 354 -14.49 7.06 2.04
C LYS A 354 -13.39 7.10 1.02
N GLU A 355 -12.53 8.10 1.10
CA GLU A 355 -11.35 8.17 0.24
C GLU A 355 -10.42 6.99 0.48
N VAL A 356 -9.83 6.49 -0.60
CA VAL A 356 -8.86 5.41 -0.53
C VAL A 356 -7.64 5.68 -1.40
N VAL A 357 -6.54 5.04 -1.02
CA VAL A 357 -5.34 4.98 -1.85
C VAL A 357 -5.15 3.54 -2.31
N VAL A 358 -5.14 3.33 -3.63
CA VAL A 358 -4.76 2.05 -4.23
C VAL A 358 -3.24 1.90 -4.10
N GLU A 359 -2.81 0.94 -3.29
CA GLU A 359 -1.42 0.73 -2.93
C GLU A 359 -0.69 -0.25 -3.83
N ALA A 360 -1.39 -1.29 -4.30
CA ALA A 360 -0.74 -2.36 -5.03
C ALA A 360 -1.67 -3.13 -5.96
N THR A 361 -1.05 -3.90 -6.86
CA THR A 361 -1.71 -5.01 -7.56
C THR A 361 -1.08 -6.32 -7.11
N GLN A 362 -1.91 -7.28 -6.76
CA GLN A 362 -1.46 -8.63 -6.44
C GLN A 362 -1.81 -9.59 -7.58
N TYR A 363 -0.86 -10.48 -7.88
CA TYR A 363 -0.96 -11.52 -8.90
C TYR A 363 -0.71 -12.86 -8.21
N LEU A 364 -1.70 -13.74 -8.20
CA LEU A 364 -1.55 -15.10 -7.68
C LEU A 364 -1.68 -16.07 -8.85
N TRP A 365 -0.73 -16.97 -9.00
CA TRP A 365 -0.78 -17.98 -10.05
C TRP A 365 -1.08 -19.36 -9.48
N GLN A 366 -2.13 -19.98 -10.02
CA GLN A 366 -2.55 -21.33 -9.67
C GLN A 366 -3.08 -22.03 -10.93
N ASN A 367 -2.69 -23.30 -11.14
CA ASN A 367 -3.16 -24.12 -12.26
C ASN A 367 -3.04 -23.43 -13.63
N ASN A 368 -1.90 -22.76 -13.88
CA ASN A 368 -1.63 -21.98 -15.09
C ASN A 368 -2.53 -20.76 -15.33
N GLN A 369 -3.39 -20.40 -14.37
CA GLN A 369 -4.17 -19.17 -14.41
C GLN A 369 -3.55 -18.14 -13.47
N VAL A 370 -3.64 -16.86 -13.87
CA VAL A 370 -3.25 -15.74 -13.02
C VAL A 370 -4.49 -15.02 -12.55
N ARG A 371 -4.63 -14.95 -11.23
CA ARG A 371 -5.65 -14.17 -10.53
C ARG A 371 -5.07 -12.81 -10.22
N ARG A 372 -5.90 -11.78 -10.35
CA ARG A 372 -5.51 -10.39 -10.16
C ARG A 372 -6.43 -9.75 -9.13
N SER A 373 -5.85 -8.97 -8.24
CA SER A 373 -6.57 -8.17 -7.26
C SER A 373 -5.91 -6.81 -7.08
N LEU A 374 -6.73 -5.80 -6.76
CA LEU A 374 -6.22 -4.52 -6.27
C LEU A 374 -6.17 -4.56 -4.75
N LEU A 375 -5.16 -3.92 -4.18
CA LEU A 375 -5.05 -3.69 -2.75
C LEU A 375 -5.09 -2.19 -2.47
N TRP A 376 -5.90 -1.78 -1.50
CA TRP A 376 -6.07 -0.38 -1.12
C TRP A 376 -6.23 -0.20 0.38
N ARG A 377 -6.08 1.04 0.83
CA ARG A 377 -6.29 1.41 2.24
C ARG A 377 -7.23 2.62 2.35
N THR A 378 -7.94 2.69 3.47
CA THR A 378 -8.67 3.88 3.95
C THR A 378 -7.80 4.64 4.95
N ASN A 379 -8.28 5.79 5.45
CA ASN A 379 -7.61 6.49 6.55
C ASN A 379 -7.60 5.64 7.83
N THR A 380 -6.55 5.81 8.63
CA THR A 380 -6.24 5.02 9.83
C THR A 380 -7.17 5.29 11.02
N GLU A 381 -7.85 6.43 11.03
CA GLU A 381 -8.84 6.81 12.05
C GLU A 381 -10.15 6.01 11.94
N ASP A 382 -10.33 5.27 10.85
CA ASP A 382 -11.48 4.41 10.70
C ASP A 382 -11.33 3.18 11.60
N LYS A 383 -11.94 3.26 12.78
CA LYS A 383 -12.34 2.08 13.55
C LYS A 383 -12.86 1.06 12.55
N SER A 384 -12.25 -0.13 12.54
CA SER A 384 -12.62 -1.24 11.67
C SER A 384 -14.12 -1.24 11.51
N ILE A 385 -14.60 -0.78 10.35
CA ILE A 385 -15.99 -1.00 10.01
C ILE A 385 -16.01 -2.49 9.70
N GLU A 386 -16.19 -3.31 10.74
CA GLU A 386 -16.46 -4.74 10.60
C GLU A 386 -17.70 -4.95 9.70
N GLU A 387 -18.54 -3.93 9.57
CA GLU A 387 -19.73 -3.88 8.73
C GLU A 387 -19.48 -3.49 7.26
N ALA A 388 -18.25 -3.13 6.85
CA ALA A 388 -17.99 -2.66 5.48
C ALA A 388 -17.66 -3.77 4.47
N SER A 389 -17.81 -5.05 4.85
CA SER A 389 -17.71 -6.16 3.90
C SER A 389 -18.70 -5.94 2.75
N GLY A 390 -18.22 -6.02 1.51
CA GLY A 390 -19.03 -5.71 0.32
C GLY A 390 -19.07 -4.23 -0.09
N SER A 391 -18.16 -3.38 0.41
CA SER A 391 -18.01 -2.03 -0.15
C SER A 391 -17.56 -2.07 -1.62
N VAL A 392 -17.98 -1.09 -2.42
CA VAL A 392 -17.59 -0.99 -3.83
C VAL A 392 -16.44 -0.01 -3.96
N LEU A 393 -15.32 -0.44 -4.52
CA LEU A 393 -14.25 0.49 -4.91
C LEU A 393 -14.71 1.26 -6.15
N CYS A 394 -14.72 2.58 -6.06
CA CYS A 394 -15.13 3.48 -7.13
C CYS A 394 -14.01 4.44 -7.49
N ILE A 395 -14.06 4.97 -8.71
CA ILE A 395 -13.22 6.07 -9.17
C ILE A 395 -14.09 7.18 -9.75
N GLU A 396 -13.59 8.41 -9.71
CA GLU A 396 -14.22 9.53 -10.43
C GLU A 396 -14.04 9.38 -11.94
N SER A 397 -15.09 9.67 -12.71
CA SER A 397 -15.03 9.67 -14.17
C SER A 397 -14.11 10.81 -14.64
N PRO A 398 -13.17 10.53 -15.56
CA PRO A 398 -12.28 11.56 -16.11
C PRO A 398 -13.01 12.60 -16.96
N GLU A 399 -14.25 12.31 -17.40
CA GLU A 399 -15.06 13.20 -18.25
C GLU A 399 -15.80 14.29 -17.45
N GLY A 400 -15.68 14.29 -16.12
CA GLY A 400 -16.21 15.33 -15.25
C GLY A 400 -15.47 16.65 -15.42
N ASN A 401 -15.87 17.47 -16.39
CA ASN A 401 -15.35 18.82 -16.66
C ASN A 401 -15.71 19.85 -15.55
N GLY A 402 -15.41 19.54 -14.28
CA GLY A 402 -15.58 20.46 -13.15
C GLY A 402 -17.01 20.89 -12.84
N MET A 403 -18.03 20.28 -13.48
CA MET A 403 -19.44 20.47 -13.12
C MET A 403 -19.87 19.45 -12.06
N ALA A 404 -20.72 19.92 -11.15
CA ALA A 404 -21.04 19.37 -9.84
C ALA A 404 -21.67 17.96 -9.77
N SER A 405 -21.71 17.21 -10.86
CA SER A 405 -22.10 15.79 -10.85
C SER A 405 -20.95 14.96 -11.41
N SER A 406 -19.93 14.70 -10.59
CA SER A 406 -18.87 13.75 -10.93
C SER A 406 -19.48 12.35 -10.98
N GLU A 407 -19.87 11.92 -12.18
CA GLU A 407 -20.22 10.52 -12.41
C GLU A 407 -19.06 9.65 -11.92
N SER A 408 -19.38 8.59 -11.19
CA SER A 408 -18.39 7.71 -10.60
C SER A 408 -18.53 6.31 -11.16
N GLN A 409 -17.43 5.62 -11.37
CA GLN A 409 -17.43 4.28 -11.95
C GLN A 409 -17.04 3.27 -10.89
N ALA A 410 -17.86 2.23 -10.73
CA ALA A 410 -17.49 1.09 -9.90
C ALA A 410 -16.35 0.31 -10.57
N VAL A 411 -15.37 -0.10 -9.80
CA VAL A 411 -14.18 -0.82 -10.28
C VAL A 411 -14.28 -2.27 -9.84
N LEU A 412 -14.34 -2.52 -8.53
CA LEU A 412 -14.27 -3.85 -7.91
C LEU A 412 -15.09 -3.86 -6.62
N LEU A 413 -15.35 -5.05 -6.09
CA LEU A 413 -15.94 -5.24 -4.77
C LEU A 413 -14.83 -5.49 -3.74
N GLU A 414 -14.97 -4.96 -2.53
CA GLU A 414 -14.17 -5.39 -1.39
C GLU A 414 -14.58 -6.81 -1.02
N ASN A 415 -13.64 -7.74 -1.19
CA ASN A 415 -13.84 -9.15 -0.85
C ASN A 415 -13.10 -9.46 0.46
N PHE A 416 -11.84 -9.06 0.56
CA PHE A 416 -10.96 -9.52 1.64
C PHE A 416 -10.15 -8.39 2.27
N LYS A 417 -9.53 -8.71 3.41
CA LYS A 417 -8.49 -7.91 4.04
C LYS A 417 -7.23 -8.75 4.15
N THR A 418 -6.08 -8.15 3.89
CA THR A 418 -4.77 -8.77 4.03
C THR A 418 -3.87 -7.89 4.89
N PRO A 419 -3.06 -8.44 5.81
CA PRO A 419 -2.10 -7.63 6.55
C PRO A 419 -1.12 -6.97 5.59
N PHE A 420 -0.80 -5.70 5.82
CA PHE A 420 0.32 -5.05 5.14
C PHE A 420 1.62 -5.75 5.56
N PRO A 421 2.51 -6.15 4.63
CA PRO A 421 3.74 -6.85 4.96
C PRO A 421 4.72 -5.90 5.65
N PHE A 422 4.53 -5.77 6.96
CA PHE A 422 5.37 -5.03 7.85
C PHE A 422 5.87 -5.96 8.96
N PRO A 423 7.18 -6.17 9.08
CA PRO A 423 7.75 -6.92 10.19
C PRO A 423 7.73 -6.04 11.46
N TRP A 424 6.53 -5.79 12.01
CA TRP A 424 6.33 -5.03 13.24
C TRP A 424 7.23 -5.54 14.38
N ASP A 425 7.52 -6.84 14.38
CA ASP A 425 8.28 -7.50 15.44
C ASP A 425 9.78 -7.61 15.18
N THR A 426 10.25 -7.52 13.94
CA THR A 426 11.66 -7.82 13.59
C THR A 426 12.55 -6.58 13.57
N TYR A 427 11.98 -5.38 13.34
CA TYR A 427 12.75 -4.13 13.21
C TYR A 427 12.65 -3.18 14.40
N MET A 428 11.77 -3.45 15.37
CA MET A 428 11.78 -2.72 16.64
C MET A 428 13.08 -3.05 17.37
N HIS A 429 13.91 -2.04 17.67
CA HIS A 429 15.09 -2.24 18.49
C HIS A 429 14.64 -2.88 19.82
N PRO A 430 15.36 -3.87 20.40
CA PRO A 430 14.93 -4.53 21.63
C PRO A 430 14.61 -3.55 22.78
N ALA A 431 15.26 -2.38 22.79
CA ALA A 431 14.98 -1.30 23.73
C ALA A 431 13.62 -0.61 23.48
N GLU A 432 13.22 -0.37 22.22
CA GLU A 432 11.91 0.17 21.86
C GLU A 432 10.80 -0.85 22.13
N LYS A 433 11.07 -2.13 21.86
CA LYS A 433 10.18 -3.24 22.20
C LYS A 433 9.92 -3.29 23.71
N LYS A 434 10.97 -3.09 24.53
CA LYS A 434 10.87 -2.99 26.00
C LYS A 434 10.19 -1.70 26.48
N ALA A 435 10.51 -0.54 25.90
CA ALA A 435 9.92 0.75 26.27
C ALA A 435 8.41 0.78 25.98
N LYS A 436 7.99 0.28 24.81
CA LYS A 436 6.58 0.13 24.45
C LYS A 436 5.88 -0.91 25.34
N ALA A 437 6.50 -2.07 25.58
CA ALA A 437 5.94 -3.09 26.48
C ALA A 437 5.76 -2.60 27.92
N GLN A 438 6.63 -1.69 28.40
CA GLN A 438 6.50 -1.06 29.71
C GLN A 438 5.40 0.02 29.73
N GLN A 439 5.22 0.78 28.65
CA GLN A 439 4.14 1.77 28.52
C GLN A 439 2.75 1.11 28.39
N THR A 440 2.64 -0.05 27.74
CA THR A 440 1.37 -0.77 27.56
C THR A 440 0.92 -1.58 28.78
N SER A 441 1.65 -1.53 29.90
CA SER A 441 1.26 -2.22 31.15
C SER A 441 0.06 -1.58 31.87
N THR A 442 -0.49 -0.48 31.35
CA THR A 442 -1.72 0.15 31.85
C THR A 442 -2.90 -0.09 30.90
N THR A 443 -3.54 -1.24 31.07
CA THR A 443 -4.96 -1.54 30.74
C THR A 443 -5.48 -1.53 29.29
N SER A 444 -4.70 -1.18 28.26
CA SER A 444 -5.12 -1.46 26.86
C SER A 444 -4.57 -2.81 26.41
N SER A 445 -5.47 -3.75 26.08
CA SER A 445 -5.15 -5.11 25.66
C SER A 445 -4.09 -5.14 24.54
N GLU A 446 -3.14 -6.06 24.66
CA GLU A 446 -2.05 -6.34 23.70
C GLU A 446 -2.55 -6.62 22.25
N THR A 447 -3.86 -6.79 22.08
CA THR A 447 -4.60 -6.91 20.81
C THR A 447 -4.79 -5.61 20.04
N ASP A 448 -4.54 -4.42 20.60
CA ASP A 448 -4.70 -3.14 19.89
C ASP A 448 -3.45 -2.71 19.11
N ARG A 449 -2.51 -3.63 18.83
CA ARG A 449 -1.55 -3.42 17.75
C ARG A 449 -2.37 -3.26 16.48
N ILE A 450 -2.52 -2.02 16.02
CA ILE A 450 -3.20 -1.68 14.76
C ILE A 450 -2.48 -2.45 13.66
N GLN A 451 -2.97 -3.65 13.38
CA GLN A 451 -2.50 -4.46 12.28
C GLN A 451 -3.00 -3.72 11.05
N CYS A 452 -2.12 -2.91 10.46
CA CYS A 452 -2.48 -2.23 9.23
C CYS A 452 -2.82 -3.31 8.21
N CYS A 453 -4.07 -3.32 7.76
CA CYS A 453 -4.56 -4.22 6.76
C CYS A 453 -4.87 -3.42 5.50
N LEU A 454 -4.49 -3.98 4.36
CA LEU A 454 -5.00 -3.56 3.07
C LEU A 454 -6.32 -4.28 2.82
N LYS A 455 -7.30 -3.54 2.30
CA LYS A 455 -8.49 -4.10 1.68
C LYS A 455 -8.14 -4.61 0.30
N GLY A 456 -8.81 -5.66 -0.14
CA GLY A 456 -8.57 -6.29 -1.42
C GLY A 456 -9.85 -6.69 -2.13
N GLY A 457 -9.79 -6.60 -3.46
CA GLY A 457 -10.90 -6.95 -4.35
C GLY A 457 -10.40 -7.71 -5.56
N PHE A 458 -11.05 -8.83 -5.88
CA PHE A 458 -10.72 -9.63 -7.05
C PHE A 458 -11.24 -8.97 -8.32
N PHE A 459 -10.52 -9.14 -9.42
CA PHE A 459 -10.97 -8.66 -10.72
C PHE A 459 -12.27 -9.35 -11.12
N LEU A 460 -13.29 -8.53 -11.42
CA LEU A 460 -14.61 -9.02 -11.78
C LEU A 460 -14.56 -9.90 -13.05
N PRO A 461 -15.36 -10.98 -13.11
CA PRO A 461 -15.53 -11.78 -14.32
C PRO A 461 -16.01 -10.93 -15.51
N ASP A 462 -15.64 -11.32 -16.74
CA ASP A 462 -15.91 -10.51 -17.94
C ASP A 462 -17.40 -10.25 -18.19
N ASP A 463 -18.24 -11.23 -17.90
CA ASP A 463 -19.69 -11.11 -18.01
C ASP A 463 -20.30 -10.20 -16.94
N VAL A 464 -19.72 -10.16 -15.74
CA VAL A 464 -20.10 -9.21 -14.69
C VAL A 464 -19.67 -7.80 -15.06
N LYS A 465 -18.45 -7.62 -15.58
CA LYS A 465 -17.96 -6.31 -16.08
C LYS A 465 -18.78 -5.78 -17.25
N ALA A 466 -19.29 -6.67 -18.11
CA ALA A 466 -20.15 -6.33 -19.23
C ALA A 466 -21.61 -6.04 -18.82
N ALA A 467 -22.00 -6.37 -17.59
CA ALA A 467 -23.33 -6.11 -17.08
C ALA A 467 -23.57 -4.61 -16.83
N THR A 468 -24.85 -4.24 -16.73
CA THR A 468 -25.28 -2.86 -16.43
C THR A 468 -25.55 -2.70 -14.95
N ILE A 469 -25.00 -1.65 -14.34
CA ILE A 469 -25.27 -1.28 -12.96
C ILE A 469 -26.63 -0.54 -12.92
N LEU A 470 -27.66 -1.19 -12.36
CA LEU A 470 -29.03 -0.67 -12.38
C LEU A 470 -29.26 0.52 -11.43
N GLY A 471 -28.46 0.66 -10.37
CA GLY A 471 -28.51 1.81 -9.46
C GLY A 471 -28.29 3.18 -10.16
N ALA A 472 -27.66 3.17 -11.35
CA ALA A 472 -27.32 4.36 -12.11
C ALA A 472 -28.51 5.13 -12.73
N HIS A 473 -29.66 4.49 -12.94
CA HIS A 473 -30.58 4.87 -14.03
C HIS A 473 -31.85 5.64 -13.67
N ILE A 474 -32.07 6.04 -12.41
CA ILE A 474 -33.45 6.41 -11.99
C ILE A 474 -33.88 7.84 -12.38
N TYR A 475 -33.02 8.71 -12.93
CA TYR A 475 -33.37 10.13 -13.09
C TYR A 475 -33.29 10.76 -14.50
N SER A 476 -33.25 9.99 -15.59
CA SER A 476 -33.24 10.58 -16.95
C SER A 476 -34.61 10.83 -17.60
N ARG A 477 -35.73 10.56 -16.92
CA ARG A 477 -37.07 10.84 -17.46
C ARG A 477 -38.03 11.38 -16.40
N ALA A 478 -38.08 12.71 -16.29
CA ALA A 478 -39.26 13.46 -15.87
C ALA A 478 -39.38 14.68 -16.78
#